data_AF-A0A2E0ZD31-F1
#
_entry.id   AF-A0A2E0ZD31-F1
#
_cell.length_a   1.000
_cell.length_b   1.000
_cell.length_c   1.000
_cell.angle_alpha   90.00
_cell.angle_beta   90.00
_cell.angle_gamma   90.00
#
_symmetry.space_group_name_H-M   'P 1'
#
loop_
_entity.id
_entity.type
_entity.pdbx_description
1 polymer ?
#
loop_
_entity_poly.entity_id
_entity_poly.type
_entity_poly.pdbx_seq_one_letter_code
_entity_poly.pdbx_strand_id
1 'polypeptide(L)'
;MIAALLALFLPLLFFMAQQSGPVKSGVEIEAAPDLTVYPWIYLRDGRSLTPSENVVELIAVGDVMLGRGVAEKPDPLAEVAPWLRTADLTLGNLESVIVAGGTPRTAAPGEPQPIILNAPVTAVSHLITAGFDLLSLANNHSLDYGAAGLQETAVRLQQAGITSLGYGPDEDAAYQPILREINGVHLAFLAFNGVPEPSVGEPLSVSGEQWQRAEWDEARVTTAVEAARQQADVVIVSIHWGYEYELRADPWQETAAQALLTAGADLVLGHHPHVVQPVMVAQQSGQLVAYSLGNFVFDQTEEPTNQGLALRIFVDGDGLRAVQMLPLWSGPRPRLMSLAEAESLLARIEPAPSRLAFACQLDGCISVGEVPDDGEQGWFWSGGIDLTGDGVPEIIRRSGEQVTVYEAGTAVWQSPAAWRVVDVALGDPNDDGRFELLLAIWQTDAEGHERSQPYIVGHRGGEYQLLWGGRPLNIPILAVELGDVDGDGAEELVVLEDQGDEKTVAVWRWQGWNFSLVWRSENGRFHDLILLPGTDNRLLLAVSP
;
A
#
# COMPACT_ATOMS: atom_id res chain seq x y z
N MET A 1 -28.79 60.64 -30.11
CA MET A 1 -27.58 60.30 -29.35
C MET A 1 -27.96 59.47 -28.13
N ILE A 2 -28.34 58.22 -28.36
CA ILE A 2 -28.52 57.19 -27.33
C ILE A 2 -28.10 55.89 -28.02
N ALA A 3 -26.81 55.58 -27.92
CA ALA A 3 -26.18 54.30 -28.23
C ALA A 3 -24.71 54.43 -27.80
N ALA A 4 -24.15 53.37 -27.22
CA ALA A 4 -22.79 53.24 -26.67
C ALA A 4 -22.59 53.77 -25.24
N LEU A 5 -23.01 52.96 -24.25
CA LEU A 5 -22.34 52.80 -22.95
C LEU A 5 -23.10 51.72 -22.14
N LEU A 6 -22.96 50.45 -22.54
CA LEU A 6 -23.43 49.27 -21.81
C LEU A 6 -22.77 48.03 -22.44
N ALA A 7 -21.45 47.96 -22.40
CA ALA A 7 -20.67 46.79 -22.81
C ALA A 7 -19.27 46.90 -22.18
N LEU A 8 -19.19 46.78 -20.86
CA LEU A 8 -17.94 46.66 -20.09
C LEU A 8 -18.38 46.34 -18.65
N PHE A 9 -18.74 45.08 -18.39
CA PHE A 9 -18.77 44.42 -17.07
C PHE A 9 -19.44 43.04 -17.24
N LEU A 10 -18.64 42.03 -17.62
CA LEU A 10 -18.91 40.60 -17.42
C LEU A 10 -17.67 39.80 -17.84
N PRO A 11 -16.84 39.39 -16.87
CA PRO A 11 -16.37 38.01 -16.88
C PRO A 11 -16.38 37.47 -15.45
N LEU A 12 -17.49 36.86 -15.03
CA LEU A 12 -17.59 36.11 -13.77
C LEU A 12 -18.95 35.38 -13.76
N LEU A 13 -19.15 34.46 -14.71
CA LEU A 13 -20.33 33.58 -14.76
C LEU A 13 -20.13 32.43 -15.78
N PHE A 14 -18.92 31.85 -15.84
CA PHE A 14 -18.61 30.70 -16.70
C PHE A 14 -17.76 29.67 -15.96
N PHE A 15 -18.19 29.26 -14.75
CA PHE A 15 -17.64 28.08 -14.07
C PHE A 15 -18.70 27.27 -13.31
N MET A 16 -19.94 27.29 -13.81
CA MET A 16 -20.98 26.33 -13.44
C MET A 16 -21.74 25.93 -14.70
N ALA A 17 -21.14 25.05 -15.49
CA ALA A 17 -21.89 24.25 -16.44
C ALA A 17 -21.90 22.82 -15.91
N GLN A 18 -23.08 22.35 -15.48
CA GLN A 18 -23.36 20.94 -15.26
C GLN A 18 -22.96 20.18 -16.53
N GLN A 19 -21.84 19.45 -16.49
CA GLN A 19 -21.42 18.58 -17.58
C GLN A 19 -21.99 17.19 -17.31
N SER A 20 -23.22 16.95 -17.78
CA SER A 20 -23.66 15.59 -18.07
C SER A 20 -22.87 15.10 -19.29
N GLY A 21 -21.89 14.24 -19.06
CA GLY A 21 -21.05 13.66 -20.12
C GLY A 21 -21.85 12.84 -21.15
N PRO A 22 -21.32 12.65 -22.37
CA PRO A 22 -21.98 11.86 -23.39
C PRO A 22 -21.95 10.36 -23.05
N VAL A 23 -23.04 9.66 -23.33
CA VAL A 23 -23.13 8.20 -23.27
C VAL A 23 -22.18 7.59 -24.31
N LYS A 24 -21.27 6.71 -23.87
CA LYS A 24 -20.25 6.01 -24.69
C LYS A 24 -20.91 5.37 -25.93
N SER A 25 -20.59 5.85 -27.14
CA SER A 25 -21.17 5.37 -28.40
C SER A 25 -20.38 4.21 -29.03
N GLY A 26 -21.03 3.04 -29.16
CA GLY A 26 -21.18 2.32 -30.43
C GLY A 26 -19.97 1.78 -31.22
N VAL A 27 -18.84 1.46 -30.61
CA VAL A 27 -17.78 0.63 -31.25
C VAL A 27 -17.97 -0.82 -30.81
N GLU A 28 -17.90 -1.80 -31.71
CA GLU A 28 -17.90 -3.24 -31.34
C GLU A 28 -16.74 -3.50 -30.37
N ILE A 29 -17.06 -3.85 -29.13
CA ILE A 29 -16.10 -4.02 -28.02
C ILE A 29 -15.75 -5.51 -27.96
N GLU A 30 -14.47 -5.86 -28.14
CA GLU A 30 -13.98 -7.17 -27.70
C GLU A 30 -14.35 -7.37 -26.22
N ALA A 31 -14.78 -8.57 -25.83
CA ALA A 31 -15.23 -8.80 -24.45
C ALA A 31 -14.12 -8.43 -23.45
N ALA A 32 -14.45 -7.60 -22.46
CA ALA A 32 -13.51 -7.24 -21.41
C ALA A 32 -13.01 -8.50 -20.68
N PRO A 33 -11.71 -8.59 -20.35
CA PRO A 33 -11.19 -9.69 -19.54
C PRO A 33 -11.87 -9.73 -18.17
N ASP A 34 -11.90 -10.92 -17.56
CA ASP A 34 -12.35 -11.07 -16.18
C ASP A 34 -11.31 -10.48 -15.22
N LEU A 35 -11.59 -9.28 -14.72
CA LEU A 35 -10.72 -8.60 -13.77
C LEU A 35 -10.82 -9.21 -12.37
N THR A 36 -11.80 -10.06 -12.05
CA THR A 36 -11.99 -10.58 -10.69
C THR A 36 -10.89 -11.53 -10.23
N VAL A 37 -10.07 -12.02 -11.16
CA VAL A 37 -8.92 -12.90 -10.88
C VAL A 37 -7.74 -12.20 -10.22
N TYR A 38 -7.69 -10.87 -10.26
CA TYR A 38 -6.59 -10.07 -9.72
C TYR A 38 -6.74 -9.81 -8.20
N PRO A 39 -5.64 -9.55 -7.48
CA PRO A 39 -5.69 -9.46 -6.02
C PRO A 39 -6.41 -8.20 -5.53
N TRP A 40 -7.30 -8.38 -4.56
CA TRP A 40 -7.87 -7.31 -3.75
C TRP A 40 -6.89 -6.93 -2.65
N ILE A 41 -6.54 -5.66 -2.56
CA ILE A 41 -5.62 -5.14 -1.54
C ILE A 41 -6.35 -4.39 -0.42
N TYR A 42 -7.62 -4.07 -0.66
CA TYR A 42 -8.48 -3.45 0.33
C TYR A 42 -9.93 -3.85 0.10
N LEU A 43 -10.59 -4.22 1.19
CA LEU A 43 -12.03 -4.40 1.28
C LEU A 43 -12.45 -3.77 2.61
N ARG A 44 -13.23 -2.68 2.57
CA ARG A 44 -13.74 -2.06 3.79
C ARG A 44 -14.49 -3.12 4.62
N ASP A 45 -14.15 -3.19 5.91
CA ASP A 45 -14.65 -4.20 6.87
C ASP A 45 -14.38 -5.67 6.50
N GLY A 46 -13.45 -5.93 5.57
CA GLY A 46 -13.18 -7.29 5.05
C GLY A 46 -14.31 -7.89 4.22
N ARG A 47 -15.25 -7.06 3.73
CA ARG A 47 -16.45 -7.52 3.01
C ARG A 47 -16.33 -7.29 1.51
N SER A 48 -16.62 -8.33 0.73
CA SER A 48 -16.74 -8.24 -0.73
C SER A 48 -17.83 -7.24 -1.14
N LEU A 49 -17.69 -6.67 -2.34
CA LEU A 49 -18.73 -5.84 -2.96
C LEU A 49 -19.97 -6.69 -3.29
N THR A 50 -21.15 -6.16 -3.03
CA THR A 50 -22.42 -6.75 -3.47
C THR A 50 -22.97 -6.01 -4.69
N PRO A 51 -23.69 -6.70 -5.61
CA PRO A 51 -24.25 -6.06 -6.81
C PRO A 51 -25.28 -4.94 -6.54
N SER A 52 -25.78 -4.85 -5.31
CA SER A 52 -26.74 -3.83 -4.88
C SER A 52 -26.09 -2.61 -4.24
N GLU A 53 -24.78 -2.63 -3.98
CA GLU A 53 -24.07 -1.49 -3.41
C GLU A 53 -24.00 -0.33 -4.41
N ASN A 54 -24.24 0.87 -3.91
CA ASN A 54 -24.15 2.09 -4.69
C ASN A 54 -22.71 2.63 -4.62
N VAL A 55 -21.86 2.15 -5.54
CA VAL A 55 -20.45 2.54 -5.64
C VAL A 55 -20.18 3.21 -6.98
N VAL A 56 -19.09 3.99 -7.02
CA VAL A 56 -18.48 4.49 -8.26
C VAL A 56 -17.21 3.69 -8.51
N GLU A 57 -17.08 3.14 -9.72
CA GLU A 57 -15.88 2.42 -10.16
C GLU A 57 -14.93 3.37 -10.90
N LEU A 58 -13.71 3.50 -10.40
CA LEU A 58 -12.61 4.25 -11.01
C LEU A 58 -11.53 3.28 -11.48
N ILE A 59 -10.93 3.53 -12.64
CA ILE A 59 -9.67 2.91 -13.03
C ILE A 59 -8.61 4.00 -13.11
N ALA A 60 -7.59 3.92 -12.27
CA ALA A 60 -6.43 4.80 -12.30
C ALA A 60 -5.24 4.07 -12.92
N VAL A 61 -4.58 4.71 -13.90
CA VAL A 61 -3.38 4.17 -14.56
C VAL A 61 -2.19 5.11 -14.39
N GLY A 62 -1.00 4.58 -14.64
CA GLY A 62 0.25 5.33 -14.60
C GLY A 62 0.49 6.29 -15.77
N ASP A 63 1.76 6.51 -16.10
CA ASP A 63 2.19 7.54 -17.05
C ASP A 63 1.79 7.20 -18.50
N VAL A 64 1.21 8.19 -19.19
CA VAL A 64 0.72 8.12 -20.56
C VAL A 64 1.57 9.04 -21.44
N MET A 65 2.45 8.45 -22.25
CA MET A 65 3.31 9.14 -23.20
C MET A 65 3.10 8.55 -24.60
N LEU A 66 2.35 9.30 -25.42
CA LEU A 66 1.99 8.88 -26.79
C LEU A 66 2.94 9.46 -27.86
N GLY A 67 4.01 10.10 -27.44
CA GLY A 67 5.06 10.63 -28.31
C GLY A 67 6.00 9.54 -28.85
N ARG A 68 7.09 10.00 -29.50
CA ARG A 68 8.23 9.14 -29.90
C ARG A 68 7.86 7.87 -30.68
N GLY A 69 6.86 7.92 -31.55
CA GLY A 69 6.48 6.77 -32.37
C GLY A 69 5.36 5.91 -31.78
N VAL A 70 4.87 6.19 -30.56
CA VAL A 70 3.79 5.44 -29.93
C VAL A 70 2.45 5.70 -30.63
N ALA A 71 2.05 6.98 -30.81
CA ALA A 71 0.80 7.34 -31.48
C ALA A 71 0.76 6.97 -32.98
N GLU A 72 1.91 6.77 -33.60
CA GLU A 72 2.06 6.36 -35.00
C GLU A 72 1.80 4.87 -35.20
N LYS A 73 1.82 4.07 -34.13
CA LYS A 73 1.44 2.66 -34.19
C LYS A 73 -0.07 2.54 -34.40
N PRO A 74 -0.54 1.54 -35.16
CA PRO A 74 -1.96 1.22 -35.22
C PRO A 74 -2.47 0.82 -33.83
N ASP A 75 -3.51 1.52 -33.38
CA ASP A 75 -4.30 1.31 -32.15
C ASP A 75 -3.46 0.91 -30.92
N PRO A 76 -2.57 1.80 -30.42
CA PRO A 76 -1.62 1.48 -29.34
C PRO A 76 -2.31 1.10 -28.03
N LEU A 77 -3.59 1.45 -27.86
CA LEU A 77 -4.37 1.19 -26.65
C LEU A 77 -5.50 0.17 -26.86
N ALA A 78 -5.51 -0.56 -27.98
CA ALA A 78 -6.58 -1.51 -28.30
C ALA A 78 -6.76 -2.60 -27.24
N GLU A 79 -5.67 -3.17 -26.73
CA GLU A 79 -5.72 -4.28 -25.76
C GLU A 79 -6.23 -3.85 -24.37
N VAL A 80 -6.12 -2.56 -24.04
CA VAL A 80 -6.55 -2.02 -22.75
C VAL A 80 -7.93 -1.38 -22.78
N ALA A 81 -8.37 -0.88 -23.94
CA ALA A 81 -9.65 -0.20 -24.10
C ALA A 81 -10.87 -1.01 -23.58
N PRO A 82 -10.97 -2.35 -23.79
CA PRO A 82 -12.12 -3.12 -23.33
C PRO A 82 -12.37 -3.04 -21.83
N TRP A 83 -11.31 -3.08 -21.00
CA TRP A 83 -11.44 -3.07 -19.55
C TRP A 83 -11.35 -1.66 -18.94
N LEU A 84 -10.66 -0.70 -19.57
CA LEU A 84 -10.74 0.70 -19.14
C LEU A 84 -12.18 1.22 -19.22
N ARG A 85 -12.88 0.90 -20.32
CA ARG A 85 -14.23 1.39 -20.57
C ARG A 85 -15.29 0.83 -19.62
N THR A 86 -15.00 -0.21 -18.81
CA THR A 86 -15.97 -0.77 -17.85
C THR A 86 -16.18 0.12 -16.63
N ALA A 87 -15.20 0.97 -16.30
CA ALA A 87 -15.30 1.89 -15.17
C ALA A 87 -16.21 3.09 -15.49
N ASP A 88 -16.72 3.71 -14.43
CA ASP A 88 -17.43 4.99 -14.50
C ASP A 88 -16.47 6.11 -14.91
N LEU A 89 -15.24 6.09 -14.40
CA LEU A 89 -14.16 7.01 -14.78
C LEU A 89 -12.82 6.30 -14.95
N THR A 90 -12.13 6.59 -16.05
CA THR A 90 -10.71 6.24 -16.25
C THR A 90 -9.81 7.46 -16.11
N LEU A 91 -8.78 7.36 -15.28
CA LEU A 91 -7.85 8.43 -14.92
C LEU A 91 -6.40 8.05 -15.23
N GLY A 92 -5.54 9.02 -15.56
CA GLY A 92 -4.09 8.83 -15.68
C GLY A 92 -3.30 10.13 -15.71
N ASN A 93 -1.98 10.03 -15.87
CA ASN A 93 -1.07 11.19 -16.03
C ASN A 93 -0.62 11.32 -17.49
N LEU A 94 -0.99 12.41 -18.17
CA LEU A 94 -0.55 12.65 -19.54
C LEU A 94 0.79 13.39 -19.53
N GLU A 95 1.87 12.63 -19.67
CA GLU A 95 3.25 13.12 -19.60
C GLU A 95 3.80 13.48 -20.99
N SER A 96 2.93 13.96 -21.87
CA SER A 96 3.34 14.49 -23.16
C SER A 96 2.42 15.61 -23.60
N VAL A 97 3.00 16.69 -24.13
CA VAL A 97 2.20 17.76 -24.74
C VAL A 97 1.67 17.30 -26.10
N ILE A 98 0.41 17.60 -26.39
CA ILE A 98 -0.24 17.28 -27.66
C ILE A 98 -0.33 18.55 -28.50
N VAL A 99 0.61 18.70 -29.42
CA VAL A 99 0.77 19.92 -30.23
C VAL A 99 0.84 19.61 -31.72
N ALA A 100 0.26 20.49 -32.54
CA ALA A 100 0.39 20.41 -34.01
C ALA A 100 1.78 20.84 -34.51
N GLY A 101 2.51 21.60 -33.68
CA GLY A 101 3.82 22.16 -33.94
C GLY A 101 4.16 23.20 -32.87
N GLY A 102 5.26 23.92 -33.03
CA GLY A 102 5.70 24.93 -32.08
C GLY A 102 7.21 24.84 -31.85
N THR A 103 7.71 25.63 -30.91
CA THR A 103 9.12 25.61 -30.52
C THR A 103 9.25 24.94 -29.16
N PRO A 104 9.91 23.78 -29.06
CA PRO A 104 10.16 23.15 -27.77
C PRO A 104 11.12 24.02 -26.95
N ARG A 105 11.08 23.84 -25.62
CA ARG A 105 12.08 24.43 -24.73
C ARG A 105 13.48 23.93 -25.09
N THR A 106 14.47 24.78 -24.87
CA THR A 106 15.88 24.48 -25.12
C THR A 106 16.70 24.86 -23.90
N ALA A 107 17.76 24.11 -23.62
CA ALA A 107 18.68 24.47 -22.54
C ALA A 107 19.54 25.68 -22.91
N ALA A 108 20.15 26.31 -21.90
CA ALA A 108 21.06 27.42 -22.11
C ALA A 108 22.30 27.00 -22.92
N PRO A 109 23.01 27.93 -23.59
CA PRO A 109 24.23 27.59 -24.33
C PRO A 109 25.28 26.89 -23.45
N GLY A 110 25.65 25.66 -23.81
CA GLY A 110 26.62 24.84 -23.08
C GLY A 110 26.01 23.81 -22.13
N GLU A 111 24.69 23.80 -21.95
CA GLU A 111 23.98 22.81 -21.15
C GLU A 111 23.42 21.66 -22.00
N PRO A 112 23.23 20.45 -21.42
CA PRO A 112 22.55 19.35 -22.08
C PRO A 112 21.13 19.76 -22.48
N GLN A 113 20.72 19.44 -23.71
CA GLN A 113 19.35 19.72 -24.14
C GLN A 113 18.34 18.90 -23.34
N PRO A 114 17.19 19.48 -22.98
CA PRO A 114 16.17 18.77 -22.23
C PRO A 114 15.57 17.65 -23.07
N ILE A 115 15.10 16.62 -22.39
CA ILE A 115 14.23 15.63 -22.99
C ILE A 115 12.88 16.29 -23.28
N ILE A 116 12.39 16.13 -24.50
CA ILE A 116 11.07 16.62 -24.93
C ILE A 116 10.13 15.43 -25.14
N LEU A 117 8.97 15.48 -24.50
CA LEU A 117 7.87 14.53 -24.64
C LEU A 117 6.68 15.24 -25.30
N ASN A 118 6.60 15.12 -26.62
CA ASN A 118 5.45 15.60 -27.38
C ASN A 118 4.83 14.49 -28.23
N ALA A 119 3.51 14.51 -28.34
CA ALA A 119 2.74 13.60 -29.14
C ALA A 119 2.03 14.34 -30.29
N PRO A 120 1.82 13.69 -31.45
CA PRO A 120 1.04 14.28 -32.53
C PRO A 120 -0.42 14.45 -32.11
N VAL A 121 -1.14 15.37 -32.77
CA VAL A 121 -2.57 15.63 -32.50
C VAL A 121 -3.47 14.40 -32.67
N THR A 122 -3.01 13.39 -33.41
CA THR A 122 -3.70 12.10 -33.55
C THR A 122 -3.74 11.30 -32.25
N ALA A 123 -2.84 11.55 -31.30
CA ALA A 123 -2.82 10.92 -29.98
C ALA A 123 -4.16 11.07 -29.23
N VAL A 124 -4.86 12.19 -29.42
CA VAL A 124 -6.18 12.44 -28.81
C VAL A 124 -7.19 11.35 -29.19
N SER A 125 -7.15 10.87 -30.45
CA SER A 125 -8.08 9.83 -30.90
C SER A 125 -7.84 8.48 -30.21
N HIS A 126 -6.58 8.19 -29.87
CA HIS A 126 -6.22 6.99 -29.10
C HIS A 126 -6.72 7.07 -27.67
N LEU A 127 -6.65 8.25 -27.03
CA LEU A 127 -7.15 8.48 -25.68
C LEU A 127 -8.69 8.34 -25.60
N ILE A 128 -9.42 8.94 -26.56
CA ILE A 128 -10.88 8.78 -26.68
C ILE A 128 -11.23 7.30 -26.85
N THR A 129 -10.53 6.63 -27.76
CA THR A 129 -10.78 5.21 -28.04
C THR A 129 -10.49 4.37 -26.81
N ALA A 130 -9.42 4.62 -26.06
CA ALA A 130 -9.14 3.88 -24.84
C ALA A 130 -10.21 4.09 -23.75
N GLY A 131 -10.89 5.25 -23.76
CA GLY A 131 -11.95 5.57 -22.80
C GLY A 131 -11.45 6.37 -21.60
N PHE A 132 -10.41 7.20 -21.77
CA PHE A 132 -9.97 8.13 -20.72
C PHE A 132 -11.00 9.23 -20.47
N ASP A 133 -11.27 9.52 -19.20
CA ASP A 133 -12.21 10.54 -18.76
C ASP A 133 -11.49 11.74 -18.13
N LEU A 134 -10.42 11.47 -17.35
CA LEU A 134 -9.60 12.49 -16.70
C LEU A 134 -8.11 12.25 -16.92
N LEU A 135 -7.35 13.31 -17.21
CA LEU A 135 -5.88 13.25 -17.35
C LEU A 135 -5.21 14.40 -16.59
N SER A 136 -4.23 14.06 -15.74
CA SER A 136 -3.36 15.06 -15.13
C SER A 136 -2.44 15.69 -16.19
N LEU A 137 -2.34 17.02 -16.14
CA LEU A 137 -1.33 17.83 -16.83
C LEU A 137 -0.36 18.47 -15.81
N ALA A 138 -0.37 18.02 -14.55
CA ALA A 138 0.55 18.48 -13.53
C ALA A 138 1.77 17.57 -13.45
N ASN A 139 2.64 17.66 -14.46
CA ASN A 139 3.92 16.96 -14.53
C ASN A 139 5.00 17.83 -15.18
N ASN A 140 6.27 17.46 -14.98
CA ASN A 140 7.49 18.12 -15.48
C ASN A 140 7.53 18.33 -17.01
N HIS A 141 6.82 17.53 -17.80
CA HIS A 141 6.81 17.61 -19.26
C HIS A 141 5.71 18.51 -19.85
N SER A 142 4.79 18.98 -19.01
CA SER A 142 3.64 19.78 -19.46
C SER A 142 4.01 21.16 -20.02
N LEU A 143 5.23 21.64 -19.74
CA LEU A 143 5.78 22.90 -20.26
C LEU A 143 6.87 22.69 -21.32
N ASP A 144 6.99 21.49 -21.91
CA ASP A 144 7.99 21.22 -22.96
C ASP A 144 7.84 22.12 -24.19
N TYR A 145 6.64 22.65 -24.46
CA TYR A 145 6.36 23.65 -25.49
C TYR A 145 5.85 24.97 -24.87
N GLY A 146 6.22 25.22 -23.61
CA GLY A 146 5.79 26.35 -22.79
C GLY A 146 4.27 26.39 -22.55
N ALA A 147 3.80 27.52 -22.00
CA ALA A 147 2.38 27.73 -21.68
C ALA A 147 1.44 27.57 -22.90
N ALA A 148 1.93 27.86 -24.11
CA ALA A 148 1.15 27.66 -25.33
C ALA A 148 0.91 26.17 -25.63
N GLY A 149 1.91 25.31 -25.42
CA GLY A 149 1.77 23.85 -25.57
C GLY A 149 0.85 23.25 -24.51
N LEU A 150 0.95 23.72 -23.25
CA LEU A 150 0.03 23.33 -22.17
C LEU A 150 -1.42 23.70 -22.53
N GLN A 151 -1.65 24.95 -22.92
CA GLN A 151 -2.97 25.43 -23.32
C GLN A 151 -3.52 24.65 -24.52
N GLU A 152 -2.72 24.42 -25.56
CA GLU A 152 -3.15 23.66 -26.73
C GLU A 152 -3.54 22.23 -26.36
N THR A 153 -2.74 21.56 -25.53
CA THR A 153 -3.00 20.21 -25.04
C THR A 153 -4.35 20.17 -24.32
N ALA A 154 -4.58 21.08 -23.37
CA ALA A 154 -5.82 21.17 -22.62
C ALA A 154 -7.05 21.42 -23.49
N VAL A 155 -6.96 22.35 -24.44
CA VAL A 155 -8.07 22.65 -25.38
C VAL A 155 -8.41 21.42 -26.22
N ARG A 156 -7.40 20.65 -26.66
CA ARG A 156 -7.62 19.43 -27.44
C ARG A 156 -8.30 18.34 -26.63
N LEU A 157 -7.86 18.13 -25.39
CA LEU A 157 -8.50 17.19 -24.47
C LEU A 157 -9.94 17.59 -24.16
N GLN A 158 -10.18 18.88 -23.88
CA GLN A 158 -11.52 19.40 -23.65
C GLN A 158 -12.45 19.21 -24.86
N GLN A 159 -11.96 19.48 -26.07
CA GLN A 159 -12.72 19.24 -27.32
C GLN A 159 -13.03 17.76 -27.55
N ALA A 160 -12.19 16.87 -27.01
CA ALA A 160 -12.37 15.43 -27.02
C ALA A 160 -13.28 14.91 -25.90
N GLY A 161 -13.75 15.78 -24.98
CA GLY A 161 -14.54 15.39 -23.82
C GLY A 161 -13.72 14.82 -22.66
N ILE A 162 -12.38 14.92 -22.71
CA ILE A 162 -11.46 14.48 -21.66
C ILE A 162 -11.19 15.67 -20.74
N THR A 163 -11.36 15.46 -19.44
CA THR A 163 -11.15 16.50 -18.43
C THR A 163 -9.68 16.55 -18.02
N SER A 164 -9.06 17.72 -18.07
CA SER A 164 -7.66 17.91 -17.63
C SER A 164 -7.59 18.42 -16.19
N LEU A 165 -6.57 17.99 -15.43
CA LEU A 165 -6.34 18.37 -14.03
C LEU A 165 -5.02 19.14 -13.85
N GLY A 166 -4.96 20.00 -12.82
CA GLY A 166 -3.72 20.59 -12.30
C GLY A 166 -3.07 21.65 -13.21
N TYR A 167 -3.88 22.44 -13.89
CA TYR A 167 -3.44 23.52 -14.77
C TYR A 167 -4.52 24.61 -14.85
N GLY A 168 -4.15 25.83 -15.21
CA GLY A 168 -5.11 26.93 -15.31
C GLY A 168 -4.53 28.17 -15.98
N PRO A 169 -5.36 29.17 -16.34
CA PRO A 169 -4.90 30.45 -16.89
C PRO A 169 -4.05 31.28 -15.91
N ASP A 170 -4.11 30.94 -14.62
CA ASP A 170 -3.32 31.48 -13.54
C ASP A 170 -3.12 30.39 -12.46
N GLU A 171 -2.34 30.71 -11.43
CA GLU A 171 -2.07 29.76 -10.37
C GLU A 171 -3.33 29.43 -9.55
N ASP A 172 -4.23 30.38 -9.27
CA ASP A 172 -5.41 30.08 -8.44
C ASP A 172 -6.34 29.07 -9.14
N ALA A 173 -6.51 29.22 -10.45
CA ALA A 173 -7.26 28.28 -11.27
C ALA A 173 -6.60 26.91 -11.36
N ALA A 174 -5.26 26.84 -11.38
CA ALA A 174 -4.54 25.58 -11.49
C ALA A 174 -4.74 24.65 -10.26
N TYR A 175 -4.96 25.23 -9.08
CA TYR A 175 -5.16 24.50 -7.82
C TYR A 175 -6.65 24.21 -7.52
N GLN A 176 -7.59 24.67 -8.36
CA GLN A 176 -9.01 24.37 -8.13
C GLN A 176 -9.30 22.88 -8.38
N PRO A 177 -10.10 22.24 -7.51
CA PRO A 177 -10.53 20.88 -7.75
C PRO A 177 -11.53 20.82 -8.91
N ILE A 178 -11.47 19.72 -9.67
CA ILE A 178 -12.59 19.34 -10.52
C ILE A 178 -13.57 18.51 -9.71
N LEU A 179 -14.83 18.95 -9.69
CA LEU A 179 -15.92 18.25 -9.02
C LEU A 179 -16.74 17.41 -10.01
N ARG A 180 -17.11 16.20 -9.60
CA ARG A 180 -18.03 15.29 -10.31
C ARG A 180 -19.00 14.66 -9.32
N GLU A 181 -20.24 14.46 -9.75
CA GLU A 181 -21.22 13.68 -9.00
C GLU A 181 -21.59 12.47 -9.86
N ILE A 182 -21.38 11.27 -9.34
CA ILE A 182 -21.71 10.00 -10.01
C ILE A 182 -22.44 9.13 -9.00
N ASN A 183 -23.63 8.63 -9.38
CA ASN A 183 -24.45 7.80 -8.50
C ASN A 183 -24.73 8.43 -7.12
N GLY A 184 -24.76 9.76 -7.02
CA GLY A 184 -24.96 10.50 -5.77
C GLY A 184 -23.73 10.61 -4.87
N VAL A 185 -22.56 10.18 -5.33
CA VAL A 185 -21.25 10.34 -4.66
C VAL A 185 -20.54 11.55 -5.27
N HIS A 186 -20.12 12.50 -4.43
CA HIS A 186 -19.38 13.69 -4.84
C HIS A 186 -17.88 13.40 -4.79
N LEU A 187 -17.22 13.59 -5.92
CA LEU A 187 -15.80 13.33 -6.11
C LEU A 187 -15.09 14.65 -6.42
N ALA A 188 -13.96 14.89 -5.75
CA ALA A 188 -13.04 15.97 -6.07
C ALA A 188 -11.72 15.43 -6.60
N PHE A 189 -11.24 16.00 -7.71
CA PHE A 189 -9.97 15.63 -8.33
C PHE A 189 -9.01 16.81 -8.34
N LEU A 190 -7.80 16.61 -7.82
CA LEU A 190 -6.70 17.58 -7.88
C LEU A 190 -5.47 16.92 -8.50
N ALA A 191 -4.59 17.72 -9.09
CA ALA A 191 -3.31 17.22 -9.56
C ALA A 191 -2.18 18.23 -9.32
N PHE A 192 -0.98 17.74 -8.94
CA PHE A 192 0.17 18.57 -8.61
C PHE A 192 1.48 18.01 -9.18
N ASN A 193 2.37 18.91 -9.60
CA ASN A 193 3.73 18.58 -10.00
C ASN A 193 4.70 18.82 -8.84
N GLY A 194 5.32 17.76 -8.34
CA GLY A 194 6.35 17.78 -7.30
C GLY A 194 7.78 17.80 -7.83
N VAL A 195 7.97 17.59 -9.13
CA VAL A 195 9.30 17.54 -9.74
C VAL A 195 9.74 18.95 -10.11
N PRO A 196 10.81 19.48 -9.50
CA PRO A 196 11.29 20.82 -9.81
C PRO A 196 11.76 20.89 -11.27
N GLU A 197 11.46 21.99 -11.95
CA GLU A 197 12.09 22.28 -13.23
C GLU A 197 13.60 22.40 -13.02
N PRO A 198 14.45 21.79 -13.88
CA PRO A 198 15.88 22.06 -13.84
C PRO A 198 16.07 23.58 -13.97
N SER A 199 16.99 24.15 -13.17
CA SER A 199 17.28 25.59 -13.15
C SER A 199 17.91 26.03 -14.47
N VAL A 200 17.12 26.10 -15.53
CA VAL A 200 17.53 26.66 -16.82
C VAL A 200 17.41 28.17 -16.72
N GLY A 201 18.53 28.86 -16.97
CA GLY A 201 18.63 30.32 -16.85
C GLY A 201 17.55 31.09 -17.64
N GLU A 202 17.34 32.36 -17.26
CA GLU A 202 16.27 33.29 -17.70
C GLU A 202 14.95 32.59 -18.05
N PRO A 203 13.88 32.69 -17.21
CA PRO A 203 12.60 32.07 -17.51
C PRO A 203 12.23 32.42 -18.95
N LEU A 204 11.95 31.40 -19.77
CA LEU A 204 11.56 31.59 -21.17
C LEU A 204 10.47 32.66 -21.18
N SER A 205 10.86 33.88 -21.54
CA SER A 205 10.02 35.05 -21.43
C SER A 205 9.07 35.00 -22.61
N VAL A 206 8.07 34.14 -22.53
CA VAL A 206 6.95 34.10 -23.45
C VAL A 206 5.97 35.14 -22.93
N SER A 207 6.10 36.37 -23.42
CA SER A 207 5.16 37.45 -23.10
C SER A 207 3.72 37.04 -23.43
N GLY A 208 2.85 36.98 -22.44
CA GLY A 208 1.42 36.67 -22.58
C GLY A 208 0.84 36.13 -21.27
N GLU A 209 -0.48 36.14 -21.11
CA GLU A 209 -1.20 35.50 -19.99
C GLU A 209 -0.78 34.02 -19.92
N GLN A 210 0.10 33.68 -18.97
CA GLN A 210 0.77 32.38 -18.95
C GLN A 210 -0.09 31.37 -18.19
N TRP A 211 -0.69 30.43 -18.92
CA TRP A 211 -1.25 29.23 -18.30
C TRP A 211 -0.20 28.57 -17.41
N GLN A 212 -0.58 28.29 -16.18
CA GLN A 212 0.24 27.70 -15.13
C GLN A 212 -0.09 26.22 -14.94
N ARG A 213 0.92 25.49 -14.51
CA ARG A 213 0.81 24.13 -13.96
C ARG A 213 0.73 24.24 -12.43
N ALA A 214 -0.06 23.41 -11.77
CA ALA A 214 -0.12 23.39 -10.32
C ALA A 214 1.15 22.73 -9.76
N GLU A 215 2.01 23.52 -9.13
CA GLU A 215 3.27 23.06 -8.54
C GLU A 215 3.09 22.60 -7.08
N TRP A 216 4.02 21.79 -6.59
CA TRP A 216 4.08 21.48 -5.17
C TRP A 216 4.55 22.71 -4.37
N ASP A 217 3.60 23.31 -3.68
CA ASP A 217 3.80 24.20 -2.55
C ASP A 217 2.96 23.62 -1.41
N GLU A 218 3.60 23.05 -0.39
CA GLU A 218 2.91 22.25 0.64
C GLU A 218 1.73 23.00 1.27
N ALA A 219 1.91 24.28 1.62
CA ALA A 219 0.86 25.08 2.25
C ALA A 219 -0.32 25.31 1.30
N ARG A 220 -0.06 25.63 0.04
CA ARG A 220 -1.12 25.87 -0.95
C ARG A 220 -1.82 24.58 -1.36
N VAL A 221 -1.06 23.50 -1.55
CA VAL A 221 -1.56 22.17 -1.89
C VAL A 221 -2.48 21.65 -0.79
N THR A 222 -2.02 21.67 0.47
CA THR A 222 -2.85 21.23 1.60
C THR A 222 -4.10 22.08 1.75
N THR A 223 -4.01 23.41 1.61
CA THR A 223 -5.18 24.30 1.62
C THR A 223 -6.19 23.94 0.52
N ALA A 224 -5.72 23.61 -0.70
CA ALA A 224 -6.58 23.22 -1.81
C ALA A 224 -7.28 21.88 -1.55
N VAL A 225 -6.56 20.90 -0.98
CA VAL A 225 -7.12 19.59 -0.59
C VAL A 225 -8.15 19.75 0.54
N GLU A 226 -7.87 20.56 1.55
CA GLU A 226 -8.81 20.88 2.62
C GLU A 226 -10.09 21.52 2.06
N ALA A 227 -9.96 22.48 1.14
CA ALA A 227 -11.09 23.13 0.50
C ALA A 227 -11.90 22.17 -0.39
N ALA A 228 -11.24 21.22 -1.06
CA ALA A 228 -11.89 20.18 -1.84
C ALA A 228 -12.68 19.20 -0.95
N ARG A 229 -12.12 18.84 0.22
CA ARG A 229 -12.78 17.95 1.19
C ARG A 229 -14.09 18.53 1.74
N GLN A 230 -14.24 19.85 1.78
CA GLN A 230 -15.50 20.49 2.18
C GLN A 230 -16.61 20.37 1.11
N GLN A 231 -16.29 19.92 -0.10
CA GLN A 231 -17.19 19.92 -1.26
C GLN A 231 -17.44 18.53 -1.85
N ALA A 232 -16.76 17.50 -1.34
CA ALA A 232 -16.80 16.15 -1.87
C ALA A 232 -16.79 15.09 -0.77
N ASP A 233 -17.38 13.94 -1.07
CA ASP A 233 -17.36 12.75 -0.22
C ASP A 233 -16.00 12.06 -0.32
N VAL A 234 -15.39 12.07 -1.52
CA VAL A 234 -14.07 11.49 -1.80
C VAL A 234 -13.16 12.48 -2.53
N VAL A 235 -11.94 12.65 -2.04
CA VAL A 235 -10.90 13.51 -2.61
C VAL A 235 -9.77 12.66 -3.18
N ILE A 236 -9.52 12.81 -4.47
CA ILE A 236 -8.52 12.08 -5.25
C ILE A 236 -7.45 13.06 -5.71
N VAL A 237 -6.19 12.79 -5.33
CA VAL A 237 -5.03 13.62 -5.69
C VAL A 237 -4.09 12.83 -6.58
N SER A 238 -3.84 13.31 -7.80
CA SER A 238 -2.74 12.84 -8.64
C SER A 238 -1.49 13.68 -8.38
N ILE A 239 -0.33 13.06 -8.22
CA ILE A 239 0.92 13.79 -7.94
C ILE A 239 2.10 13.19 -8.69
N HIS A 240 2.88 14.06 -9.33
CA HIS A 240 4.03 13.68 -10.14
C HIS A 240 5.31 14.00 -9.37
N TRP A 241 6.04 13.00 -8.86
CA TRP A 241 7.01 13.18 -7.77
C TRP A 241 8.08 12.07 -7.65
N GLY A 242 9.05 12.24 -6.76
CA GLY A 242 10.07 11.24 -6.49
C GLY A 242 11.22 11.25 -7.49
N TYR A 243 12.03 10.19 -7.47
CA TYR A 243 13.18 10.04 -8.36
C TYR A 243 12.91 8.99 -9.45
N GLU A 244 13.32 9.29 -10.68
CA GLU A 244 13.24 8.36 -11.80
C GLU A 244 13.94 7.02 -11.47
N TYR A 245 13.26 5.93 -11.80
CA TYR A 245 13.73 4.54 -11.73
C TYR A 245 14.00 3.98 -10.33
N GLU A 246 13.75 4.75 -9.27
CA GLU A 246 13.85 4.25 -7.90
C GLU A 246 12.63 3.40 -7.54
N LEU A 247 12.87 2.14 -7.19
CA LEU A 247 11.82 1.16 -6.89
C LEU A 247 11.15 1.37 -5.51
N ARG A 248 11.67 2.28 -4.69
CA ARG A 248 11.17 2.64 -3.37
C ARG A 248 10.79 4.10 -3.34
N ALA A 249 9.73 4.42 -2.61
CA ALA A 249 9.39 5.80 -2.31
C ALA A 249 10.53 6.45 -1.51
N ASP A 250 10.86 7.69 -1.82
CA ASP A 250 11.81 8.46 -1.03
C ASP A 250 11.13 9.15 0.18
N PRO A 251 11.90 9.57 1.21
CA PRO A 251 11.32 10.15 2.43
C PRO A 251 10.46 11.40 2.21
N TRP A 252 10.72 12.18 1.15
CA TRP A 252 9.89 13.33 0.82
C TRP A 252 8.55 12.90 0.22
N GLN A 253 8.51 11.85 -0.63
CA GLN A 253 7.24 11.27 -1.08
C GLN A 253 6.39 10.81 0.11
N GLU A 254 6.97 10.13 1.10
CA GLU A 254 6.27 9.67 2.31
C GLU A 254 5.69 10.86 3.12
N THR A 255 6.51 11.90 3.32
CA THR A 255 6.09 13.11 4.06
C THR A 255 4.99 13.87 3.31
N ALA A 256 5.13 14.03 2.00
CA ALA A 256 4.16 14.71 1.14
C ALA A 256 2.83 13.93 1.06
N ALA A 257 2.89 12.60 0.95
CA ALA A 257 1.72 11.74 1.01
C ALA A 257 0.98 11.92 2.34
N GLN A 258 1.69 11.89 3.47
CA GLN A 258 1.09 12.10 4.79
C GLN A 258 0.44 13.48 4.91
N ALA A 259 1.05 14.54 4.35
CA ALA A 259 0.48 15.88 4.35
C ALA A 259 -0.85 15.93 3.55
N LEU A 260 -0.90 15.31 2.37
CA LEU A 260 -2.11 15.20 1.55
C LEU A 260 -3.22 14.42 2.27
N LEU A 261 -2.88 13.27 2.87
CA LEU A 261 -3.84 12.47 3.63
C LEU A 261 -4.39 13.24 4.84
N THR A 262 -3.53 13.96 5.56
CA THR A 262 -3.92 14.77 6.72
C THR A 262 -4.83 15.93 6.32
N ALA A 263 -4.59 16.53 5.15
CA ALA A 263 -5.42 17.59 4.58
C ALA A 263 -6.81 17.09 4.11
N GLY A 264 -7.01 15.77 4.02
CA GLY A 264 -8.31 15.17 3.69
C GLY A 264 -8.37 14.46 2.35
N ALA A 265 -7.23 14.16 1.70
CA ALA A 265 -7.21 13.26 0.56
C ALA A 265 -7.57 11.82 1.01
N ASP A 266 -8.41 11.16 0.24
CA ASP A 266 -8.73 9.73 0.43
C ASP A 266 -7.79 8.87 -0.42
N LEU A 267 -7.49 9.32 -1.65
CA LEU A 267 -6.63 8.62 -2.59
C LEU A 267 -5.50 9.52 -3.07
N VAL A 268 -4.25 9.08 -2.94
CA VAL A 268 -3.06 9.72 -3.52
C VAL A 268 -2.46 8.80 -4.58
N LEU A 269 -2.41 9.28 -5.82
CA LEU A 269 -1.98 8.54 -7.00
C LEU A 269 -0.69 9.15 -7.55
N GLY A 270 0.42 8.46 -7.32
CA GLY A 270 1.76 8.88 -7.68
C GLY A 270 2.19 8.47 -9.09
N HIS A 271 3.04 9.31 -9.68
CA HIS A 271 3.57 9.27 -11.04
C HIS A 271 5.01 9.79 -11.05
N HIS A 272 5.73 9.66 -12.18
CA HIS A 272 7.10 10.14 -12.46
C HIS A 272 8.24 9.11 -12.38
N PRO A 273 8.34 8.22 -11.37
CA PRO A 273 9.47 7.30 -11.29
C PRO A 273 9.62 6.37 -12.50
N HIS A 274 8.62 6.29 -13.41
CA HIS A 274 8.52 5.38 -14.55
C HIS A 274 8.56 3.90 -14.18
N VAL A 275 8.52 3.60 -12.88
CA VAL A 275 8.52 2.26 -12.28
C VAL A 275 7.43 2.20 -11.23
N VAL A 276 6.82 1.03 -11.05
CA VAL A 276 5.83 0.83 -10.00
C VAL A 276 6.53 0.87 -8.64
N GLN A 277 6.02 1.68 -7.70
CA GLN A 277 6.46 1.73 -6.30
C GLN A 277 5.35 1.15 -5.38
N PRO A 278 5.60 0.97 -4.07
CA PRO A 278 4.62 0.38 -3.17
C PRO A 278 3.26 1.08 -3.16
N VAL A 279 2.22 0.31 -2.88
CA VAL A 279 0.86 0.82 -2.63
C VAL A 279 0.51 0.53 -1.18
N MET A 280 0.18 1.57 -0.44
CA MET A 280 -0.22 1.50 0.96
C MET A 280 -1.70 1.82 1.09
N VAL A 281 -2.41 1.04 1.93
CA VAL A 281 -3.80 1.33 2.30
C VAL A 281 -3.93 1.27 3.82
N ALA A 282 -4.31 2.40 4.42
CA ALA A 282 -4.60 2.47 5.84
C ALA A 282 -5.93 1.79 6.13
N GLN A 283 -5.89 0.57 6.68
CA GLN A 283 -7.10 -0.25 6.87
C GLN A 283 -8.18 0.43 7.70
N GLN A 284 -7.77 1.23 8.70
CA GLN A 284 -8.67 1.90 9.65
C GLN A 284 -9.35 3.14 9.05
N SER A 285 -8.60 3.98 8.32
CA SER A 285 -9.14 5.22 7.74
C SER A 285 -9.67 5.04 6.31
N GLY A 286 -9.32 3.95 5.64
CA GLY A 286 -9.65 3.74 4.22
C GLY A 286 -8.90 4.68 3.29
N GLN A 287 -7.75 5.23 3.71
CA GLN A 287 -6.93 6.09 2.87
C GLN A 287 -5.90 5.28 2.08
N LEU A 288 -5.67 5.62 0.81
CA LEU A 288 -4.75 4.93 -0.08
C LEU A 288 -3.66 5.87 -0.61
N VAL A 289 -2.43 5.36 -0.68
CA VAL A 289 -1.31 5.98 -1.37
C VAL A 289 -0.69 4.96 -2.32
N ALA A 290 -0.73 5.23 -3.62
CA ALA A 290 0.12 4.55 -4.59
C ALA A 290 1.30 5.46 -4.90
N TYR A 291 2.50 5.15 -4.42
CA TYR A 291 3.65 6.06 -4.57
C TYR A 291 4.09 6.26 -6.02
N SER A 292 3.93 5.24 -6.84
CA SER A 292 4.06 5.34 -8.29
C SER A 292 3.33 4.19 -8.96
N LEU A 293 2.45 4.51 -9.91
CA LEU A 293 1.80 3.52 -10.77
C LEU A 293 2.70 3.05 -11.93
N GLY A 294 3.89 3.65 -12.09
CA GLY A 294 4.81 3.37 -13.19
C GLY A 294 4.27 3.85 -14.54
N ASN A 295 4.83 3.33 -15.62
CA ASN A 295 4.34 3.63 -16.97
C ASN A 295 3.06 2.86 -17.28
N PHE A 296 2.06 3.51 -17.87
CA PHE A 296 0.92 2.83 -18.49
C PHE A 296 1.19 2.57 -19.97
N VAL A 297 1.45 3.62 -20.75
CA VAL A 297 1.83 3.52 -22.16
C VAL A 297 3.02 4.44 -22.41
N PHE A 298 4.12 3.88 -22.91
CA PHE A 298 5.39 4.59 -23.05
C PHE A 298 6.25 3.97 -24.17
N ASP A 299 7.32 4.64 -24.62
CA ASP A 299 8.27 4.05 -25.58
C ASP A 299 9.27 3.07 -24.94
N GLN A 300 9.37 3.09 -23.61
CA GLN A 300 10.28 2.26 -22.81
C GLN A 300 9.82 0.79 -22.77
N THR A 301 10.71 -0.13 -23.12
CA THR A 301 10.41 -1.58 -23.21
C THR A 301 11.29 -2.45 -22.31
N GLU A 302 12.21 -1.85 -21.56
CA GLU A 302 13.14 -2.57 -20.68
C GLU A 302 12.60 -2.63 -19.25
N GLU A 303 12.91 -3.70 -18.53
CA GLU A 303 12.63 -3.77 -17.10
C GLU A 303 13.53 -2.79 -16.31
N PRO A 304 13.03 -2.19 -15.22
CA PRO A 304 11.67 -2.31 -14.68
C PRO A 304 10.63 -1.35 -15.31
N THR A 305 11.03 -0.50 -16.27
CA THR A 305 10.16 0.55 -16.85
C THR A 305 9.04 0.04 -17.75
N ASN A 306 9.16 -1.19 -18.24
CA ASN A 306 8.12 -1.88 -19.00
C ASN A 306 7.03 -2.52 -18.10
N GLN A 307 7.08 -2.29 -16.79
CA GLN A 307 6.07 -2.73 -15.84
C GLN A 307 5.23 -1.53 -15.39
N GLY A 308 3.93 -1.72 -15.31
CA GLY A 308 2.97 -0.73 -14.84
C GLY A 308 1.96 -1.35 -13.88
N LEU A 309 1.23 -0.48 -13.19
CA LEU A 309 0.11 -0.85 -12.35
C LEU A 309 -1.09 0.02 -12.69
N ALA A 310 -2.23 -0.60 -12.95
CA ALA A 310 -3.52 0.05 -12.85
C ALA A 310 -4.19 -0.31 -11.53
N LEU A 311 -4.96 0.61 -10.95
CA LEU A 311 -5.79 0.35 -9.79
C LEU A 311 -7.25 0.42 -10.20
N ARG A 312 -7.99 -0.64 -9.88
CA ARG A 312 -9.44 -0.66 -9.97
C ARG A 312 -10.00 -0.35 -8.59
N ILE A 313 -10.62 0.81 -8.46
CA ILE A 313 -10.96 1.44 -7.20
C ILE A 313 -12.48 1.61 -7.13
N PHE A 314 -13.05 1.29 -5.98
CA PHE A 314 -14.46 1.49 -5.71
C PHE A 314 -14.61 2.44 -4.54
N VAL A 315 -15.46 3.45 -4.72
CA VAL A 315 -15.72 4.48 -3.72
C VAL A 315 -17.22 4.67 -3.53
N ASP A 316 -17.63 5.10 -2.34
CA ASP A 316 -18.99 5.52 -2.03
C ASP A 316 -18.98 6.80 -1.16
N GLY A 317 -20.15 7.19 -0.66
CA GLY A 317 -20.30 8.40 0.18
C GLY A 317 -19.53 8.36 1.51
N ASP A 318 -19.01 7.19 1.92
CA ASP A 318 -18.21 7.03 3.12
C ASP A 318 -16.70 6.94 2.81
N GLY A 319 -16.28 7.08 1.54
CA GLY A 319 -14.88 7.04 1.12
C GLY A 319 -14.51 5.80 0.30
N LEU A 320 -13.28 5.32 0.48
CA LEU A 320 -12.78 4.12 -0.18
C LEU A 320 -13.54 2.87 0.28
N ARG A 321 -14.04 2.08 -0.68
CA ARG A 321 -14.82 0.87 -0.41
C ARG A 321 -14.04 -0.41 -0.71
N ALA A 322 -13.32 -0.43 -1.82
CA ALA A 322 -12.50 -1.58 -2.22
C ALA A 322 -11.45 -1.19 -3.26
N VAL A 323 -10.34 -1.91 -3.31
CA VAL A 323 -9.28 -1.69 -4.32
C VAL A 323 -8.68 -3.01 -4.77
N GLN A 324 -8.49 -3.13 -6.08
CA GLN A 324 -7.85 -4.24 -6.74
C GLN A 324 -6.64 -3.76 -7.55
N MET A 325 -5.54 -4.50 -7.49
CA MET A 325 -4.35 -4.23 -8.29
C MET A 325 -4.45 -4.91 -9.65
N LEU A 326 -4.19 -4.19 -10.73
CA LEU A 326 -4.17 -4.71 -12.10
C LEU A 326 -2.76 -4.53 -12.70
N PRO A 327 -1.82 -5.45 -12.43
CA PRO A 327 -0.48 -5.41 -12.99
C PRO A 327 -0.49 -5.54 -14.52
N LEU A 328 0.36 -4.79 -15.19
CA LEU A 328 0.42 -4.76 -16.66
C LEU A 328 1.85 -4.64 -17.16
N TRP A 329 2.06 -5.19 -18.35
CA TRP A 329 3.20 -4.81 -19.17
C TRP A 329 2.85 -3.48 -19.84
N SER A 330 3.70 -2.48 -19.62
CA SER A 330 3.62 -1.18 -20.27
C SER A 330 4.29 -1.24 -21.64
N GLY A 331 4.98 -0.18 -22.05
CA GLY A 331 5.54 -0.03 -23.38
C GLY A 331 4.51 0.49 -24.38
N PRO A 332 4.79 0.39 -25.69
CA PRO A 332 4.02 1.12 -26.70
C PRO A 332 2.65 0.48 -26.98
N ARG A 333 2.38 -0.69 -26.41
CA ARG A 333 1.12 -1.44 -26.46
C ARG A 333 0.92 -2.16 -25.12
N PRO A 334 0.30 -1.49 -24.14
CA PRO A 334 0.12 -2.10 -22.84
C PRO A 334 -0.85 -3.28 -22.87
N ARG A 335 -0.63 -4.23 -21.97
CA ARG A 335 -1.55 -5.34 -21.71
C ARG A 335 -1.48 -5.79 -20.27
N LEU A 336 -2.58 -6.32 -19.75
CA LEU A 336 -2.57 -6.95 -18.43
C LEU A 336 -1.57 -8.12 -18.38
N MET A 337 -0.90 -8.26 -17.24
CA MET A 337 -0.11 -9.44 -16.91
C MET A 337 -1.03 -10.59 -16.51
N SER A 338 -0.66 -11.82 -16.84
CA SER A 338 -1.20 -12.99 -16.14
C SER A 338 -0.71 -13.01 -14.68
N LEU A 339 -1.40 -13.74 -13.80
CA LEU A 339 -0.99 -13.84 -12.38
C LEU A 339 0.43 -14.39 -12.21
N ALA A 340 0.86 -15.30 -13.09
CA ALA A 340 2.22 -15.83 -13.08
C ALA A 340 3.26 -14.78 -13.52
N GLU A 341 2.93 -13.92 -14.49
CA GLU A 341 3.82 -12.80 -14.88
C GLU A 341 3.88 -11.73 -13.78
N ALA A 342 2.78 -11.54 -13.04
CA ALA A 342 2.65 -10.51 -12.02
C ALA A 342 3.33 -10.86 -10.68
N GLU A 343 3.69 -12.12 -10.44
CA GLU A 343 4.14 -12.62 -9.13
C GLU A 343 5.29 -11.77 -8.55
N SER A 344 6.35 -11.54 -9.32
CA SER A 344 7.51 -10.76 -8.85
C SER A 344 7.19 -9.28 -8.65
N LEU A 345 6.25 -8.72 -9.41
CA LEU A 345 5.86 -7.32 -9.26
C LEU A 345 5.01 -7.15 -8.01
N LEU A 346 3.99 -7.99 -7.82
CA LEU A 346 3.09 -7.96 -6.67
C LEU A 346 3.87 -8.15 -5.36
N ALA A 347 4.75 -9.16 -5.29
CA ALA A 347 5.59 -9.41 -4.12
C ALA A 347 6.49 -8.23 -3.72
N ARG A 348 6.79 -7.32 -4.67
CA ARG A 348 7.63 -6.14 -4.44
C ARG A 348 6.84 -4.91 -3.96
N ILE A 349 5.56 -4.79 -4.33
CA ILE A 349 4.77 -3.56 -4.19
C ILE A 349 3.64 -3.67 -3.17
N GLU A 350 3.29 -4.89 -2.74
CA GLU A 350 2.49 -5.09 -1.53
C GLU A 350 3.25 -4.53 -0.32
N PRO A 351 2.56 -3.97 0.70
CA PRO A 351 3.23 -3.55 1.92
C PRO A 351 4.05 -4.72 2.45
N ALA A 352 5.33 -4.49 2.75
CA ALA A 352 6.11 -5.50 3.45
C ALA A 352 5.33 -5.88 4.70
N PRO A 353 5.06 -7.17 4.95
CA PRO A 353 4.38 -7.56 6.17
C PRO A 353 5.12 -6.94 7.36
N SER A 354 4.38 -6.42 8.32
CA SER A 354 4.93 -5.78 9.50
C SER A 354 4.32 -6.42 10.75
N ARG A 355 5.12 -6.49 11.81
CA ARG A 355 4.70 -7.00 13.12
C ARG A 355 4.60 -5.85 14.09
N LEU A 356 3.58 -5.85 14.93
CA LEU A 356 3.54 -4.97 16.10
C LEU A 356 4.53 -5.50 17.13
N ALA A 357 5.49 -4.66 17.53
CA ALA A 357 6.52 -5.04 18.50
C ALA A 357 6.39 -4.31 19.83
N PHE A 358 6.88 -4.96 20.89
CA PHE A 358 6.95 -4.45 22.24
C PHE A 358 8.36 -4.66 22.82
N ALA A 359 8.84 -3.67 23.57
CA ALA A 359 10.07 -3.75 24.35
C ALA A 359 9.72 -3.82 25.84
N CYS A 360 10.32 -4.76 26.57
CA CYS A 360 10.02 -4.98 27.98
C CYS A 360 11.11 -4.45 28.93
N GLN A 361 10.66 -4.18 30.14
CA GLN A 361 11.45 -3.91 31.33
C GLN A 361 10.87 -4.74 32.49
N LEU A 362 11.55 -4.71 33.64
CA LEU A 362 11.20 -5.49 34.84
C LEU A 362 9.73 -5.38 35.30
N ASP A 363 9.07 -4.25 35.03
CA ASP A 363 7.71 -3.93 35.47
C ASP A 363 6.67 -3.82 34.33
N GLY A 364 7.08 -4.04 33.08
CA GLY A 364 6.14 -4.14 31.96
C GLY A 364 6.73 -3.83 30.59
N CYS A 365 5.86 -3.82 29.58
CA CYS A 365 6.26 -3.63 28.18
C CYS A 365 5.59 -2.42 27.56
N ILE A 366 6.29 -1.79 26.62
CA ILE A 366 5.80 -0.66 25.82
C ILE A 366 5.81 -1.03 24.34
N SER A 367 4.81 -0.59 23.59
CA SER A 367 4.85 -0.76 22.13
C SER A 367 5.96 0.11 21.54
N VAL A 368 6.72 -0.46 20.61
CA VAL A 368 7.76 0.24 19.85
C VAL A 368 7.35 0.46 18.39
N GLY A 369 6.07 0.21 18.06
CA GLY A 369 5.51 0.35 16.73
C GLY A 369 5.67 -0.89 15.86
N GLU A 370 5.51 -0.69 14.56
CA GLU A 370 5.67 -1.75 13.56
C GLU A 370 7.15 -2.00 13.25
N VAL A 371 7.52 -3.28 13.21
CA VAL A 371 8.82 -3.75 12.75
C VAL A 371 8.65 -4.61 11.49
N PRO A 372 9.65 -4.69 10.60
CA PRO A 372 9.56 -5.55 9.43
C PRO A 372 9.31 -7.01 9.82
N ASP A 373 8.39 -7.67 9.11
CA ASP A 373 8.22 -9.12 9.17
C ASP A 373 9.24 -9.76 8.22
N ASP A 374 10.13 -10.58 8.78
CA ASP A 374 11.14 -11.34 8.04
C ASP A 374 10.60 -12.67 7.49
N GLY A 375 9.32 -12.96 7.75
CA GLY A 375 8.64 -14.18 7.30
C GLY A 375 8.89 -15.40 8.20
N GLU A 376 9.53 -15.22 9.35
CA GLU A 376 9.60 -16.27 10.38
C GLU A 376 8.21 -16.57 10.94
N GLN A 377 7.96 -17.81 11.37
CA GLN A 377 6.71 -18.21 12.00
C GLN A 377 6.96 -18.58 13.44
N GLY A 378 6.08 -18.13 14.32
CA GLY A 378 6.11 -18.35 15.77
C GLY A 378 5.60 -19.70 16.24
N TRP A 379 5.36 -20.64 15.34
CA TRP A 379 4.90 -21.97 15.71
C TRP A 379 6.09 -22.92 15.79
N PHE A 380 6.22 -23.61 16.91
CA PHE A 380 7.29 -24.58 17.05
C PHE A 380 7.01 -25.85 16.25
N TRP A 381 7.83 -26.09 15.22
CA TRP A 381 7.82 -27.31 14.44
C TRP A 381 8.98 -28.24 14.80
N SER A 382 10.17 -27.67 14.94
CA SER A 382 11.36 -28.38 15.38
C SER A 382 12.46 -27.44 15.86
N GLY A 383 13.27 -27.90 16.80
CA GLY A 383 14.42 -27.17 17.32
C GLY A 383 15.42 -28.12 17.97
N GLY A 384 16.58 -27.60 18.36
CA GLY A 384 17.61 -28.38 19.05
C GLY A 384 18.13 -27.66 20.28
N ILE A 385 18.15 -28.35 21.43
CA ILE A 385 18.69 -27.83 22.69
C ILE A 385 19.25 -28.99 23.53
N ASP A 386 20.27 -28.73 24.35
CA ASP A 386 20.93 -29.74 25.19
C ASP A 386 20.14 -29.98 26.50
N LEU A 387 19.08 -30.79 26.39
CA LEU A 387 18.20 -31.16 27.51
C LEU A 387 18.92 -32.06 28.52
N THR A 388 19.83 -32.91 28.03
CA THR A 388 20.53 -33.90 28.87
C THR A 388 21.72 -33.29 29.62
N GLY A 389 22.27 -32.18 29.13
CA GLY A 389 23.43 -31.48 29.68
C GLY A 389 24.75 -32.15 29.34
N ASP A 390 24.80 -32.94 28.26
CA ASP A 390 26.00 -33.66 27.82
C ASP A 390 26.83 -32.90 26.77
N GLY A 391 26.36 -31.71 26.37
CA GLY A 391 26.95 -30.85 25.36
C GLY A 391 26.48 -31.13 23.94
N VAL A 392 25.57 -32.09 23.73
CA VAL A 392 25.00 -32.44 22.43
C VAL A 392 23.51 -32.11 22.42
N PRO A 393 23.05 -31.16 21.57
CA PRO A 393 21.64 -30.85 21.49
C PRO A 393 20.78 -32.04 21.03
N GLU A 394 19.73 -32.31 21.78
CA GLU A 394 18.65 -33.18 21.34
C GLU A 394 17.76 -32.47 20.32
N ILE A 395 17.21 -33.23 19.38
CA ILE A 395 16.29 -32.68 18.38
C ILE A 395 14.85 -32.88 18.85
N ILE A 396 14.10 -31.80 18.93
CA ILE A 396 12.71 -31.81 19.33
C ILE A 396 11.87 -31.53 18.09
N ARG A 397 10.77 -32.27 17.93
CA ARG A 397 9.81 -32.06 16.85
C ARG A 397 8.40 -32.11 17.39
N ARG A 398 7.58 -31.16 16.97
CA ARG A 398 6.14 -31.18 17.19
C ARG A 398 5.46 -31.66 15.91
N SER A 399 4.56 -32.62 16.04
CA SER A 399 3.75 -33.16 14.95
C SER A 399 2.31 -33.30 15.42
N GLY A 400 1.41 -32.50 14.86
CA GLY A 400 0.06 -32.35 15.38
C GLY A 400 0.09 -31.85 16.83
N GLU A 401 -0.66 -32.51 17.72
CA GLU A 401 -0.76 -32.13 19.12
C GLU A 401 0.23 -32.90 20.03
N GLN A 402 1.32 -33.44 19.48
CA GLN A 402 2.34 -34.17 20.25
C GLN A 402 3.76 -33.65 19.96
N VAL A 403 4.62 -33.72 20.97
CA VAL A 403 6.05 -33.42 20.87
C VAL A 403 6.88 -34.69 21.10
N THR A 404 7.95 -34.85 20.32
CA THR A 404 8.88 -35.98 20.40
C THR A 404 10.32 -35.46 20.48
N VAL A 405 11.11 -36.03 21.39
CA VAL A 405 12.53 -35.75 21.56
C VAL A 405 13.33 -36.88 20.93
N TYR A 406 14.36 -36.52 20.16
CA TYR A 406 15.24 -37.43 19.44
C TYR A 406 16.69 -37.24 19.89
N GLU A 407 17.34 -38.33 20.27
CA GLU A 407 18.78 -38.40 20.52
C GLU A 407 19.42 -39.21 19.39
N ALA A 408 20.41 -38.62 18.70
CA ALA A 408 21.08 -39.23 17.54
C ALA A 408 20.12 -39.85 16.50
N GLY A 409 18.96 -39.21 16.28
CA GLY A 409 17.93 -39.65 15.33
C GLY A 409 16.97 -40.73 15.84
N THR A 410 17.11 -41.19 17.09
CA THR A 410 16.20 -42.14 17.72
C THR A 410 15.24 -41.41 18.66
N ALA A 411 13.92 -41.67 18.54
CA ALA A 411 12.94 -41.11 19.47
C ALA A 411 13.15 -41.70 20.87
N VAL A 412 13.50 -40.84 21.84
CA VAL A 412 13.78 -41.23 23.23
C VAL A 412 12.66 -40.86 24.18
N TRP A 413 11.86 -39.86 23.83
CA TRP A 413 10.68 -39.47 24.59
C TRP A 413 9.60 -38.88 23.69
N GLN A 414 8.34 -39.06 24.07
CA GLN A 414 7.19 -38.47 23.42
C GLN A 414 6.20 -38.01 24.48
N SER A 415 5.56 -36.86 24.26
CA SER A 415 4.52 -36.37 25.17
C SER A 415 3.36 -37.37 25.26
N PRO A 416 2.79 -37.59 26.46
CA PRO A 416 1.60 -38.39 26.64
C PRO A 416 0.48 -37.97 25.67
N ALA A 417 -0.23 -38.95 25.11
CA ALA A 417 -1.32 -38.68 24.15
C ALA A 417 -2.49 -37.87 24.74
N ALA A 418 -2.63 -37.83 26.07
CA ALA A 418 -3.61 -37.00 26.76
C ALA A 418 -3.21 -35.52 26.82
N TRP A 419 -1.97 -35.18 26.51
CA TRP A 419 -1.49 -33.80 26.48
C TRP A 419 -1.65 -33.29 25.05
N ARG A 420 -2.65 -32.44 24.80
CA ARG A 420 -2.81 -31.80 23.50
C ARG A 420 -1.86 -30.61 23.44
N VAL A 421 -0.66 -30.82 22.90
CA VAL A 421 0.40 -29.81 22.84
C VAL A 421 0.10 -28.84 21.69
N VAL A 422 -0.28 -27.61 22.02
CA VAL A 422 -0.59 -26.58 21.02
C VAL A 422 0.65 -25.84 20.54
N ASP A 423 1.66 -25.70 21.40
CA ASP A 423 2.93 -25.07 21.04
C ASP A 423 4.05 -25.40 22.05
N VAL A 424 5.31 -25.13 21.69
CA VAL A 424 6.50 -25.49 22.48
C VAL A 424 7.55 -24.39 22.43
N ALA A 425 8.11 -24.02 23.58
CA ALA A 425 9.33 -23.21 23.66
C ALA A 425 10.47 -24.03 24.27
N LEU A 426 11.70 -23.78 23.82
CA LEU A 426 12.92 -24.41 24.32
C LEU A 426 13.75 -23.36 25.07
N GLY A 427 14.20 -23.67 26.29
CA GLY A 427 14.94 -22.70 27.10
C GLY A 427 15.10 -23.14 28.55
N ASP A 428 15.37 -22.20 29.45
CA ASP A 428 15.45 -22.38 30.91
C ASP A 428 14.28 -21.66 31.61
N PRO A 429 13.03 -22.16 31.46
CA PRO A 429 11.83 -21.50 31.96
C PRO A 429 11.74 -21.42 33.50
N ASN A 430 12.58 -22.17 34.22
CA ASN A 430 12.59 -22.19 35.68
C ASN A 430 13.87 -21.68 36.32
N ASP A 431 14.75 -21.07 35.53
CA ASP A 431 16.01 -20.43 35.93
C ASP A 431 16.84 -21.33 36.86
N ASP A 432 16.98 -22.62 36.48
CA ASP A 432 17.76 -23.60 37.24
C ASP A 432 19.12 -23.93 36.62
N GLY A 433 19.45 -23.26 35.51
CA GLY A 433 20.70 -23.39 34.76
C GLY A 433 20.72 -24.59 33.82
N ARG A 434 19.55 -25.14 33.49
CA ARG A 434 19.39 -26.27 32.58
C ARG A 434 18.36 -25.94 31.52
N PHE A 435 18.36 -26.71 30.44
CA PHE A 435 17.40 -26.55 29.38
C PHE A 435 16.26 -27.55 29.50
N GLU A 436 15.06 -27.07 29.27
CA GLU A 436 13.79 -27.77 29.36
C GLU A 436 12.90 -27.49 28.13
N LEU A 437 11.80 -28.25 28.07
CA LEU A 437 10.68 -27.98 27.19
C LEU A 437 9.60 -27.27 27.99
N LEU A 438 9.17 -26.10 27.50
CA LEU A 438 7.95 -25.44 27.95
C LEU A 438 6.83 -25.75 26.96
N LEU A 439 5.82 -26.49 27.41
CA LEU A 439 4.72 -26.95 26.58
C LEU A 439 3.47 -26.14 26.92
N ALA A 440 2.87 -25.47 25.92
CA ALA A 440 1.47 -25.06 26.03
C ALA A 440 0.57 -26.24 25.74
N ILE A 441 -0.22 -26.65 26.73
CA ILE A 441 -1.08 -27.82 26.62
C ILE A 441 -2.54 -27.45 26.80
N TRP A 442 -3.40 -28.18 26.10
CA TRP A 442 -4.83 -28.25 26.33
C TRP A 442 -5.19 -29.64 26.86
N GLN A 443 -5.99 -29.68 27.92
CA GLN A 443 -6.48 -30.93 28.51
C GLN A 443 -7.94 -30.78 28.91
N THR A 444 -8.70 -31.84 28.71
CA THR A 444 -10.08 -31.93 29.21
C THR A 444 -10.06 -32.26 30.71
N ASP A 445 -10.69 -31.41 31.54
CA ASP A 445 -10.85 -31.68 32.98
C ASP A 445 -11.88 -32.78 33.26
N ALA A 446 -12.01 -33.19 34.53
CA ALA A 446 -12.90 -34.28 34.93
C ALA A 446 -14.39 -33.96 34.64
N GLU A 447 -14.70 -32.68 34.50
CA GLU A 447 -16.02 -32.16 34.18
C GLU A 447 -16.26 -32.00 32.67
N GLY A 448 -15.26 -32.29 31.83
CA GLY A 448 -15.38 -32.24 30.37
C GLY A 448 -15.02 -30.88 29.74
N HIS A 449 -14.46 -29.93 30.51
CA HIS A 449 -14.06 -28.64 29.98
C HIS A 449 -12.61 -28.66 29.52
N GLU A 450 -12.34 -28.04 28.37
CA GLU A 450 -10.97 -27.81 27.92
C GLU A 450 -10.29 -26.76 28.80
N ARG A 451 -9.09 -27.08 29.28
CA ARG A 451 -8.25 -26.24 30.12
C ARG A 451 -6.87 -26.09 29.48
N SER A 452 -6.41 -24.85 29.38
CA SER A 452 -5.07 -24.55 28.89
C SER A 452 -4.13 -24.20 30.04
N GLN A 453 -2.90 -24.71 30.00
CA GLN A 453 -1.86 -24.42 31.00
C GLN A 453 -0.44 -24.72 30.47
N PRO A 454 0.60 -24.10 31.02
CA PRO A 454 1.98 -24.40 30.66
C PRO A 454 2.56 -25.54 31.51
N TYR A 455 3.32 -26.45 30.90
CA TYR A 455 4.08 -27.53 31.55
C TYR A 455 5.58 -27.39 31.28
N ILE A 456 6.40 -27.63 32.30
CA ILE A 456 7.87 -27.73 32.16
C ILE A 456 8.28 -29.20 32.22
N VAL A 457 8.89 -29.69 31.15
CA VAL A 457 9.40 -31.06 31.03
C VAL A 457 10.91 -31.00 30.87
N GLY A 458 11.63 -31.80 31.64
CA GLY A 458 13.09 -31.84 31.57
C GLY A 458 13.66 -33.22 31.87
N HIS A 459 14.93 -33.39 31.51
CA HIS A 459 15.66 -34.63 31.75
C HIS A 459 16.30 -34.62 33.14
N ARG A 460 15.91 -35.54 34.03
CA ARG A 460 16.45 -35.65 35.40
C ARG A 460 16.63 -37.12 35.75
N GLY A 461 17.79 -37.47 36.31
CA GLY A 461 18.05 -38.83 36.76
C GLY A 461 18.08 -39.90 35.65
N GLY A 462 18.30 -39.49 34.39
CA GLY A 462 18.35 -40.39 33.23
C GLY A 462 17.00 -40.59 32.52
N GLU A 463 15.97 -39.84 32.89
CA GLU A 463 14.63 -39.93 32.30
C GLU A 463 14.04 -38.53 32.07
N TYR A 464 13.17 -38.40 31.06
CA TYR A 464 12.35 -37.21 30.85
C TYR A 464 11.12 -37.25 31.76
N GLN A 465 10.90 -36.20 32.53
CA GLN A 465 9.78 -36.12 33.48
C GLN A 465 9.17 -34.72 33.53
N LEU A 466 7.89 -34.66 33.92
CA LEU A 466 7.21 -33.40 34.22
C LEU A 466 7.81 -32.80 35.49
N LEU A 467 8.52 -31.68 35.36
CA LEU A 467 9.13 -30.97 36.48
C LEU A 467 8.12 -30.06 37.17
N TRP A 468 7.27 -29.42 36.37
CA TRP A 468 6.24 -28.54 36.88
C TRP A 468 5.02 -28.56 35.96
N GLY A 469 3.84 -28.67 36.56
CA GLY A 469 2.56 -28.56 35.87
C GLY A 469 1.79 -27.37 36.38
N GLY A 470 1.56 -26.38 35.52
CA GLY A 470 0.78 -25.20 35.87
C GLY A 470 -0.66 -25.50 36.25
N ARG A 471 -1.30 -24.50 36.87
CA ARG A 471 -2.74 -24.51 37.07
C ARG A 471 -3.45 -24.10 35.77
N PRO A 472 -4.69 -24.57 35.54
CA PRO A 472 -5.50 -24.10 34.44
C PRO A 472 -5.61 -22.58 34.43
N LEU A 473 -5.34 -21.97 33.28
CA LEU A 473 -5.48 -20.53 33.08
C LEU A 473 -6.93 -20.19 32.74
N ASN A 474 -7.33 -18.96 33.12
CA ASN A 474 -8.65 -18.43 32.75
C ASN A 474 -8.70 -18.00 31.28
N ILE A 475 -7.56 -17.63 30.71
CA ILE A 475 -7.40 -17.22 29.32
C ILE A 475 -6.51 -18.27 28.66
N PRO A 476 -6.98 -18.99 27.63
CA PRO A 476 -6.20 -20.06 27.02
C PRO A 476 -4.97 -19.58 26.26
N ILE A 477 -3.91 -20.37 26.26
CA ILE A 477 -2.69 -20.12 25.49
C ILE A 477 -2.82 -20.72 24.08
N LEU A 478 -2.44 -19.94 23.06
CA LEU A 478 -2.40 -20.32 21.65
C LEU A 478 -0.98 -20.56 21.14
N ALA A 479 -0.01 -19.76 21.61
CA ALA A 479 1.41 -19.86 21.24
C ALA A 479 2.29 -19.44 22.42
N VAL A 480 3.53 -19.94 22.45
CA VAL A 480 4.51 -19.66 23.53
C VAL A 480 5.90 -19.39 22.99
N GLU A 481 6.58 -18.45 23.61
CA GLU A 481 8.00 -18.18 23.40
C GLU A 481 8.74 -18.08 24.75
N LEU A 482 10.04 -18.34 24.73
CA LEU A 482 10.95 -18.15 25.87
C LEU A 482 12.09 -17.24 25.47
N GLY A 483 12.40 -16.26 26.31
CA GLY A 483 13.59 -15.45 26.14
C GLY A 483 13.73 -14.37 27.20
N ASP A 484 14.95 -13.84 27.31
CA ASP A 484 15.29 -12.72 28.19
C ASP A 484 14.80 -11.40 27.54
N VAL A 485 13.54 -11.04 27.80
CA VAL A 485 12.88 -9.89 27.15
C VAL A 485 13.12 -8.58 27.89
N ASP A 486 13.56 -8.64 29.15
CA ASP A 486 13.87 -7.44 29.95
C ASP A 486 15.37 -7.22 30.24
N GLY A 487 16.22 -8.20 29.89
CA GLY A 487 17.66 -8.15 29.99
C GLY A 487 18.20 -8.43 31.39
N ASP A 488 17.46 -9.13 32.24
CA ASP A 488 17.91 -9.49 33.60
C ASP A 488 18.70 -10.81 33.65
N GLY A 489 18.75 -11.53 32.52
CA GLY A 489 19.49 -12.77 32.34
C GLY A 489 18.67 -14.04 32.62
N ALA A 490 17.43 -13.92 33.07
CA ALA A 490 16.47 -15.02 33.14
C ALA A 490 15.52 -14.99 31.95
N GLU A 491 15.00 -16.16 31.54
CA GLU A 491 14.03 -16.21 30.45
C GLU A 491 12.60 -16.03 30.97
N GLU A 492 11.84 -15.13 30.34
CA GLU A 492 10.41 -14.99 30.57
C GLU A 492 9.60 -15.89 29.64
N LEU A 493 8.46 -16.35 30.16
CA LEU A 493 7.41 -16.96 29.36
C LEU A 493 6.57 -15.87 28.68
N VAL A 494 6.59 -15.85 27.35
CA VAL A 494 5.73 -14.98 26.54
C VAL A 494 4.63 -15.83 25.91
N VAL A 495 3.38 -15.37 26.01
CA VAL A 495 2.21 -16.12 25.54
C VAL A 495 1.33 -15.27 24.64
N LEU A 496 0.79 -15.90 23.60
CA LEU A 496 -0.37 -15.40 22.88
C LEU A 496 -1.63 -16.04 23.49
N GLU A 497 -2.50 -15.20 24.04
CA GLU A 497 -3.67 -15.61 24.81
C GLU A 497 -4.98 -15.36 24.04
N ASP A 498 -5.93 -16.29 24.14
CA ASP A 498 -7.22 -16.24 23.44
C ASP A 498 -8.32 -15.58 24.28
N GLN A 499 -8.81 -14.41 23.86
CA GLN A 499 -9.93 -13.70 24.49
C GLN A 499 -11.25 -13.87 23.71
N GLY A 500 -11.31 -14.84 22.78
CA GLY A 500 -12.44 -15.05 21.87
C GLY A 500 -12.20 -14.34 20.53
N ASP A 501 -12.95 -13.27 20.26
CA ASP A 501 -12.83 -12.50 19.00
C ASP A 501 -11.54 -11.68 18.92
N GLU A 502 -10.83 -11.54 20.04
CA GLU A 502 -9.58 -10.80 20.19
C GLU A 502 -8.52 -11.66 20.92
N LYS A 503 -7.27 -11.20 20.90
CA LYS A 503 -6.11 -11.86 21.49
C LYS A 503 -5.28 -10.85 22.27
N THR A 504 -4.52 -11.35 23.24
CA THR A 504 -3.58 -10.54 24.02
C THR A 504 -2.22 -11.21 24.04
N VAL A 505 -1.15 -10.42 24.06
CA VAL A 505 0.20 -10.92 24.36
C VAL A 505 0.46 -10.68 25.85
N ALA A 506 1.00 -11.67 26.55
CA ALA A 506 1.34 -11.53 27.97
C ALA A 506 2.73 -12.07 28.28
N VAL A 507 3.38 -11.44 29.26
CA VAL A 507 4.71 -11.80 29.75
C VAL A 507 4.59 -12.28 31.20
N TRP A 508 5.18 -13.43 31.49
CA TRP A 508 5.14 -14.10 32.77
C TRP A 508 6.55 -14.44 33.24
N ARG A 509 6.82 -14.20 34.52
CA ARG A 509 8.12 -14.47 35.15
C ARG A 509 8.05 -15.63 36.12
N TRP A 510 9.07 -16.49 36.11
CA TRP A 510 9.24 -17.54 37.11
C TRP A 510 9.61 -16.96 38.48
N GLN A 511 8.92 -17.40 39.54
CA GLN A 511 9.14 -16.93 40.92
C GLN A 511 9.66 -18.05 41.83
N GLY A 512 10.34 -19.06 41.27
CA GLY A 512 10.89 -20.21 42.00
C GLY A 512 9.93 -21.38 42.19
N TRP A 513 8.61 -21.17 42.12
CA TRP A 513 7.61 -22.25 42.23
C TRP A 513 6.42 -22.15 41.27
N ASN A 514 6.24 -20.99 40.63
CA ASN A 514 5.16 -20.71 39.69
C ASN A 514 5.50 -19.48 38.84
N PHE A 515 4.81 -19.33 37.70
CA PHE A 515 4.80 -18.11 36.92
C PHE A 515 3.87 -17.05 37.52
N SER A 516 4.31 -15.79 37.49
CA SER A 516 3.51 -14.62 37.84
C SER A 516 3.46 -13.66 36.66
N LEU A 517 2.26 -13.14 36.38
CA LEU A 517 2.05 -12.19 35.30
C LEU A 517 2.81 -10.90 35.58
N VAL A 518 3.64 -10.47 34.62
CA VAL A 518 4.34 -9.19 34.63
C VAL A 518 3.51 -8.16 33.88
N TRP A 519 3.09 -8.48 32.66
CA TRP A 519 2.41 -7.56 31.76
C TRP A 519 1.49 -8.28 30.78
N ARG A 520 0.45 -7.56 30.32
CA ARG A 520 -0.45 -7.99 29.25
C ARG A 520 -0.76 -6.79 28.35
N SER A 521 -0.75 -7.00 27.04
CA SER A 521 -1.13 -6.00 26.06
C SER A 521 -2.61 -5.61 26.16
N GLU A 522 -2.98 -4.52 25.49
CA GLU A 522 -4.38 -4.31 25.11
C GLU A 522 -4.84 -5.42 24.14
N ASN A 523 -6.15 -5.59 24.00
CA ASN A 523 -6.72 -6.55 23.06
C ASN A 523 -6.39 -6.16 21.61
N GLY A 524 -6.07 -7.13 20.77
CA GLY A 524 -5.86 -6.96 19.34
C GLY A 524 -6.15 -8.24 18.56
N ARG A 525 -5.98 -8.22 17.24
CA ARG A 525 -6.17 -9.40 16.36
C ARG A 525 -4.87 -10.15 16.10
N PHE A 526 -4.06 -10.26 17.15
CA PHE A 526 -2.70 -10.77 17.06
C PHE A 526 -2.62 -12.23 16.63
N HIS A 527 -1.68 -12.56 15.76
CA HIS A 527 -1.26 -13.93 15.50
C HIS A 527 0.26 -13.99 15.36
N ASP A 528 0.80 -15.21 15.28
CA ASP A 528 2.21 -15.44 14.96
C ASP A 528 3.20 -14.72 15.90
N LEU A 529 3.19 -15.13 17.17
CA LEU A 529 4.07 -14.58 18.22
C LEU A 529 5.51 -15.03 18.00
N ILE A 530 6.45 -14.10 17.90
CA ILE A 530 7.89 -14.38 17.82
C ILE A 530 8.70 -13.47 18.76
N LEU A 531 9.95 -13.85 19.02
CA LEU A 531 10.95 -12.97 19.65
C LEU A 531 11.99 -12.52 18.61
N LEU A 532 12.16 -11.21 18.47
CA LEU A 532 13.10 -10.59 17.54
C LEU A 532 14.32 -10.01 18.27
N PRO A 533 15.50 -9.96 17.64
CA PRO A 533 16.64 -9.25 18.20
C PRO A 533 16.32 -7.75 18.40
N GLY A 534 16.50 -7.26 19.63
CA GLY A 534 16.36 -5.84 19.98
C GLY A 534 17.72 -5.15 20.22
N THR A 535 17.66 -3.97 20.82
CA THR A 535 18.87 -3.23 21.26
C THR A 535 19.38 -3.75 22.60
N ASP A 536 20.69 -3.58 22.87
CA ASP A 536 21.32 -3.90 24.16
C ASP A 536 21.13 -5.36 24.60
N ASN A 537 21.14 -6.28 23.64
CA ASN A 537 21.02 -7.73 23.86
C ASN A 537 19.66 -8.18 24.44
N ARG A 538 18.64 -7.32 24.39
CA ARG A 538 17.26 -7.64 24.75
C ARG A 538 16.49 -8.13 23.54
N LEU A 539 15.49 -8.97 23.77
CA LEU A 539 14.55 -9.41 22.74
C LEU A 539 13.34 -8.47 22.68
N LEU A 540 12.78 -8.30 21.49
CA LEU A 540 11.48 -7.68 21.26
C LEU A 540 10.43 -8.79 21.13
N LEU A 541 9.29 -8.62 21.79
CA LEU A 541 8.10 -9.43 21.50
C LEU A 541 7.45 -8.86 20.24
N ALA A 542 7.16 -9.69 19.25
CA ALA A 542 6.49 -9.25 18.04
C ALA A 542 5.33 -10.17 17.66
N VAL A 543 4.23 -9.56 17.18
CA VAL A 543 3.04 -10.27 16.70
C VAL A 543 2.56 -9.65 15.40
N SER A 544 2.05 -10.48 14.50
CA SER A 544 1.35 -10.00 13.30
C SER A 544 -0.05 -9.49 13.69
N PRO A 545 -0.48 -8.31 13.20
CA PRO A 545 -1.76 -7.67 13.58
C PRO A 545 -3.02 -8.28 12.96
#